data_AF-A0A969S4U0-F1
#
_entry.id   AF-A0A969S4U0-F1
#
_cell.length_a   1.000
_cell.length_b   1.000
_cell.length_c   1.000
_cell.angle_alpha   90.00
_cell.angle_beta   90.00
_cell.angle_gamma   90.00
#
_symmetry.space_group_name_H-M   'P 1'
#
loop_
_entity.id
_entity.type
_entity.pdbx_description
1 polymer ?
#
loop_
_entity_poly.entity_id
_entity_poly.type
_entity_poly.pdbx_seq_one_letter_code
_entity_poly.pdbx_strand_id
1 'polypeptide(L)'
;RFDIVTAHLGTALLFFGTLLTLAMLLRPYRAVGSVGALRWLGLTATVLVYIQSILGGIVASRWALHQCLGGGTLCSVMNSHIAGVVPATLATLAVVIGTWRSPALPVILRRLSGAAGLALVAQASLGVLALKLRLQVEPLTVSHQIVGAVLFGILIAFTVLAWRDAQATVSLTVK
;
A
#
# COMPACT_ATOMS: atom_id res chain seq x y z
N ARG A 1 -10.37 -23.90 5.98
CA ARG A 1 -9.53 -23.72 4.77
C ARG A 1 -9.03 -22.27 4.74
N PHE A 2 -7.89 -22.00 5.35
CA PHE A 2 -7.39 -20.63 5.55
C PHE A 2 -6.81 -20.02 4.28
N ASP A 3 -6.20 -20.86 3.45
CA ASP A 3 -5.51 -20.45 2.23
C ASP A 3 -6.51 -19.88 1.20
N ILE A 4 -7.76 -20.35 1.19
CA ILE A 4 -8.84 -19.81 0.36
C ILE A 4 -9.22 -18.39 0.80
N VAL A 5 -9.30 -18.13 2.11
CA VAL A 5 -9.68 -16.81 2.64
C VAL A 5 -8.59 -15.79 2.33
N THR A 6 -7.32 -16.15 2.52
CA THR A 6 -6.19 -15.29 2.12
C THR A 6 -6.17 -15.08 0.61
N ALA A 7 -6.40 -16.12 -0.20
CA ALA A 7 -6.47 -15.98 -1.65
C ALA A 7 -7.60 -15.04 -2.08
N HIS A 8 -8.77 -15.12 -1.43
CA HIS A 8 -9.89 -14.22 -1.68
C HIS A 8 -9.52 -12.74 -1.40
N LEU A 9 -8.85 -12.45 -0.29
CA LEU A 9 -8.36 -11.10 -0.01
C LEU A 9 -7.38 -10.62 -1.10
N GLY A 10 -6.43 -11.48 -1.48
CA GLY A 10 -5.43 -11.17 -2.50
C GLY A 10 -6.05 -10.87 -3.87
N THR A 11 -7.04 -11.65 -4.29
CA THR A 11 -7.75 -11.43 -5.56
C THR A 11 -8.68 -10.22 -5.50
N ALA A 12 -9.35 -9.98 -4.37
CA ALA A 12 -10.18 -8.79 -4.17
C ALA A 12 -9.34 -7.49 -4.28
N LEU A 13 -8.15 -7.47 -3.67
CA LEU A 13 -7.23 -6.33 -3.78
C LEU A 13 -6.71 -6.13 -5.20
N LEU A 14 -6.37 -7.21 -5.92
CA LEU A 14 -5.96 -7.12 -7.33
C LEU A 14 -7.10 -6.60 -8.22
N PHE A 15 -8.32 -7.10 -8.02
CA PHE A 15 -9.49 -6.64 -8.74
C PHE A 15 -9.74 -5.15 -8.47
N PHE A 16 -9.71 -4.73 -7.20
CA PHE A 16 -9.80 -3.32 -6.82
C PHE A 16 -8.71 -2.46 -7.47
N GLY A 17 -7.44 -2.91 -7.41
CA GLY A 17 -6.31 -2.22 -8.04
C GLY A 17 -6.45 -2.11 -9.57
N THR A 18 -7.02 -3.14 -10.21
CA THR A 18 -7.30 -3.15 -11.65
C THR A 18 -8.36 -2.11 -12.02
N LEU A 19 -9.49 -2.10 -11.31
CA LEU A 19 -10.55 -1.10 -11.53
C LEU A 19 -10.04 0.32 -11.31
N LEU A 20 -9.25 0.53 -10.25
CA LEU A 20 -8.68 1.85 -9.96
C LEU A 20 -7.67 2.27 -11.02
N THR A 21 -6.86 1.33 -11.53
CA THR A 21 -5.94 1.58 -12.65
C THR A 21 -6.70 2.03 -13.89
N LEU A 22 -7.74 1.29 -14.29
CA LEU A 22 -8.59 1.65 -15.44
C LEU A 22 -9.23 3.03 -15.23
N ALA A 23 -9.77 3.29 -14.04
CA ALA A 23 -10.35 4.59 -13.71
C ALA A 23 -9.32 5.73 -13.82
N MET A 24 -8.09 5.52 -13.34
CA MET A 24 -7.02 6.51 -13.44
C MET A 24 -6.50 6.68 -14.87
N LEU A 25 -6.53 5.65 -15.71
CA LEU A 25 -6.16 5.75 -17.13
C LEU A 25 -7.20 6.55 -17.93
N LEU A 26 -8.49 6.37 -17.64
CA LEU A 26 -9.58 7.08 -18.30
C LEU A 26 -9.73 8.55 -17.86
N ARG A 27 -9.16 8.92 -16.71
CA ARG A 27 -9.20 10.30 -16.19
C ARG A 27 -8.29 11.22 -17.01
N PRO A 28 -8.74 12.44 -17.40
CA PRO A 28 -7.87 13.44 -17.99
C PRO A 28 -6.71 13.77 -17.03
N TYR A 29 -5.49 13.75 -17.55
CA TYR A 29 -4.28 14.07 -16.78
C TYR A 29 -3.33 14.84 -17.67
N ARG A 30 -2.93 16.03 -17.22
CA ARG A 30 -1.96 16.86 -17.92
C ARG A 30 -0.58 16.55 -17.38
N ALA A 31 0.14 15.71 -18.10
CA ALA A 31 1.52 15.37 -17.78
C ALA A 31 2.46 16.58 -18.02
N VAL A 32 3.45 16.72 -17.14
CA VAL A 32 4.48 17.76 -17.18
C VAL A 32 5.88 17.13 -17.31
N GLY A 33 6.01 15.83 -17.08
CA GLY A 33 7.24 15.08 -17.35
C GLY A 33 8.33 15.26 -16.30
N SER A 34 7.95 15.51 -15.05
CA SER A 34 8.86 15.86 -13.95
C SER A 34 9.02 14.77 -12.90
N VAL A 35 8.34 13.63 -13.05
CA VAL A 35 8.28 12.57 -12.03
C VAL A 35 9.54 11.71 -11.89
N GLY A 36 10.35 11.59 -12.96
CA GLY A 36 11.61 10.83 -12.96
C GLY A 36 11.49 9.41 -12.38
N ALA A 37 12.32 9.09 -11.39
CA ALA A 37 12.38 7.77 -10.73
C ALA A 37 11.20 7.49 -9.78
N LEU A 38 10.36 8.49 -9.44
CA LEU A 38 9.23 8.31 -8.51
C LEU A 38 8.21 7.28 -9.01
N ARG A 39 8.11 7.05 -10.33
CA ARG A 39 7.25 6.01 -10.92
C ARG A 39 7.62 4.60 -10.45
N TRP A 40 8.92 4.34 -10.25
CA TRP A 40 9.43 3.06 -9.79
C TRP A 40 9.33 2.92 -8.28
N LEU A 41 9.54 4.02 -7.54
CA LEU A 41 9.31 4.05 -6.10
C LEU A 41 7.83 3.80 -5.78
N GLY A 42 6.91 4.41 -6.53
CA GLY A 42 5.48 4.15 -6.44
C GLY A 42 5.15 2.68 -6.65
N LEU A 43 5.62 2.10 -7.76
CA LEU A 43 5.38 0.69 -8.08
C LEU A 43 5.92 -0.25 -6.98
N THR A 44 7.14 0.01 -6.50
CA THR A 44 7.76 -0.78 -5.44
C THR A 44 6.95 -0.72 -4.15
N ALA A 45 6.52 0.49 -3.74
CA ALA A 45 5.67 0.68 -2.57
C ALA A 45 4.32 -0.05 -2.71
N THR A 46 3.67 0.05 -3.88
CA THR A 46 2.43 -0.67 -4.18
C THR A 46 2.59 -2.18 -4.01
N VAL A 47 3.63 -2.77 -4.60
CA VAL A 47 3.88 -4.22 -4.52
C VAL A 47 4.15 -4.66 -3.09
N LEU A 48 4.98 -3.91 -2.34
CA LEU A 48 5.30 -4.24 -0.95
C LEU A 48 4.08 -4.13 -0.03
N VAL A 49 3.23 -3.10 -0.20
CA VAL A 49 1.98 -2.97 0.56
C VAL A 49 0.99 -4.08 0.21
N TYR A 50 0.93 -4.52 -1.05
CA TYR A 50 0.12 -5.66 -1.47
C TYR A 50 0.57 -6.96 -0.78
N ILE A 51 1.87 -7.28 -0.85
CA ILE A 51 2.44 -8.45 -0.17
C ILE A 51 2.18 -8.37 1.33
N GLN A 52 2.36 -7.19 1.93
CA GLN A 52 2.13 -7.00 3.36
C GLN A 52 0.65 -7.19 3.77
N SER A 53 -0.28 -6.81 2.90
CA SER A 53 -1.72 -7.06 3.09
C SER A 53 -2.04 -8.55 3.04
N ILE A 54 -1.37 -9.31 2.16
CA ILE A 54 -1.50 -10.77 2.12
C ILE A 54 -0.95 -11.40 3.41
N LEU A 55 0.24 -10.99 3.86
CA LEU A 55 0.82 -11.48 5.13
C LEU A 55 -0.14 -11.22 6.31
N GLY A 56 -0.75 -10.03 6.36
CA GLY A 56 -1.79 -9.70 7.35
C GLY A 56 -3.01 -10.62 7.25
N GLY A 57 -3.46 -10.93 6.02
CA GLY A 57 -4.53 -11.90 5.77
C GLY A 57 -4.18 -13.33 6.21
N ILE A 58 -2.91 -13.75 6.12
CA ILE A 58 -2.46 -15.04 6.66
C ILE A 58 -2.52 -15.03 8.19
N VAL A 59 -2.07 -13.94 8.83
CA VAL A 59 -2.15 -13.78 10.30
C VAL A 59 -3.59 -13.88 10.78
N ALA A 60 -4.51 -13.15 10.13
CA ALA A 60 -5.92 -13.13 10.51
C ALA A 60 -6.61 -14.47 10.26
N SER A 61 -6.45 -15.05 9.06
CA SER A 61 -7.12 -16.31 8.71
C SER A 61 -6.69 -17.45 9.63
N ARG A 62 -5.41 -17.54 9.98
CA ARG A 62 -4.88 -18.60 10.85
C ARG A 62 -4.97 -18.29 12.34
N TRP A 63 -5.57 -17.18 12.75
CA TRP A 63 -5.58 -16.74 14.15
C TRP A 63 -4.18 -16.71 14.78
N ALA A 64 -3.17 -16.35 13.98
CA ALA A 64 -1.76 -16.55 14.33
C ALA A 64 -1.32 -15.70 15.55
N LEU A 65 -1.94 -14.55 15.78
CA LEU A 65 -1.66 -13.74 16.98
C LEU A 65 -1.99 -14.50 18.27
N HIS A 66 -3.19 -15.08 18.35
CA HIS A 66 -3.63 -15.80 19.56
C HIS A 66 -2.80 -17.07 19.80
N GLN A 67 -2.50 -17.78 18.72
CA GLN A 67 -1.67 -18.99 18.78
C GLN A 67 -0.24 -18.66 19.21
N CYS A 68 0.35 -17.56 18.73
CA CYS A 68 1.68 -17.16 19.13
C CYS A 68 1.73 -16.67 20.59
N LEU A 69 0.79 -15.82 21.02
CA LEU A 69 0.78 -15.25 22.37
C LEU A 69 0.33 -16.25 23.45
N GLY A 70 -0.59 -17.17 23.13
CA GLY A 70 -1.16 -18.11 24.08
C GLY A 70 -0.49 -19.48 24.10
N GLY A 71 0.05 -19.94 22.97
CA GLY A 71 0.59 -21.29 22.81
C GLY A 71 1.98 -21.37 22.19
N GLY A 72 2.61 -20.25 21.84
CA GLY A 72 3.95 -20.21 21.23
C GLY A 72 4.02 -20.77 19.80
N THR A 73 2.88 -21.10 19.19
CA THR A 73 2.81 -21.68 17.84
C THR A 73 2.53 -20.60 16.79
N LEU A 74 2.93 -20.85 15.54
CA LEU A 74 2.75 -19.90 14.41
C LEU A 74 3.39 -18.51 14.61
N CYS A 75 4.31 -18.34 15.56
CA CYS A 75 5.02 -17.08 15.76
C CYS A 75 5.83 -16.66 14.53
N SER A 76 6.33 -17.59 13.72
CA SER A 76 6.99 -17.26 12.45
C SER A 76 6.05 -16.54 11.47
N VAL A 77 4.78 -16.93 11.40
CA VAL A 77 3.76 -16.26 10.58
C VAL A 77 3.54 -14.84 11.08
N MET A 78 3.36 -14.67 12.39
CA MET A 78 3.17 -13.35 12.99
C MET A 78 4.38 -12.44 12.79
N ASN A 79 5.58 -12.96 13.03
CA ASN A 79 6.83 -12.23 12.88
C ASN A 79 7.11 -11.89 11.41
N SER A 80 6.70 -12.74 10.45
CA SER A 80 6.83 -12.42 9.02
C SER A 80 6.01 -11.19 8.64
N HIS A 81 4.79 -11.06 9.17
CA HIS A 81 3.96 -9.87 8.96
C HIS A 81 4.60 -8.64 9.60
N ILE A 82 5.07 -8.73 10.85
CA ILE A 82 5.73 -7.60 11.52
C ILE A 82 7.01 -7.18 10.78
N ALA A 83 7.83 -8.14 10.36
CA ALA A 83 9.04 -7.88 9.58
C ALA A 83 8.71 -7.21 8.23
N GLY A 84 7.64 -7.65 7.57
CA GLY A 84 7.16 -7.06 6.32
C GLY A 84 6.67 -5.61 6.44
N VAL A 85 6.36 -5.12 7.65
CA VAL A 85 6.01 -3.70 7.87
C VAL A 85 7.16 -2.78 7.48
N VAL A 86 8.40 -3.16 7.78
CA VAL A 86 9.59 -2.32 7.56
C VAL A 86 9.77 -1.97 6.09
N PRO A 87 9.90 -2.92 5.14
CA PRO A 87 10.08 -2.58 3.73
C PRO A 87 8.88 -1.83 3.14
N ALA A 88 7.64 -2.19 3.50
CA ALA A 88 6.44 -1.50 3.02
C ALA A 88 6.37 -0.03 3.50
N THR A 89 6.74 0.21 4.76
CA THR A 89 6.81 1.55 5.37
C THR A 89 7.90 2.38 4.70
N LEU A 90 9.11 1.83 4.58
CA LEU A 90 10.24 2.53 3.97
C LEU A 90 9.96 2.90 2.51
N ALA A 91 9.38 1.99 1.73
CA ALA A 91 9.03 2.28 0.34
C ALA A 91 7.95 3.38 0.24
N THR A 92 6.93 3.34 1.09
CA THR A 92 5.89 4.39 1.14
C THR A 92 6.49 5.73 1.56
N LEU A 93 7.36 5.76 2.57
CA LEU A 93 8.08 6.97 2.98
C LEU A 93 9.01 7.49 1.89
N ALA A 94 9.66 6.61 1.13
CA ALA A 94 10.49 7.01 0.00
C ALA A 94 9.67 7.73 -1.09
N VAL A 95 8.43 7.30 -1.34
CA VAL A 95 7.49 8.04 -2.20
C VAL A 95 7.20 9.41 -1.61
N VAL A 96 6.85 9.49 -0.32
CA VAL A 96 6.54 10.76 0.37
C VAL A 96 7.71 11.73 0.29
N ILE A 97 8.89 11.32 0.75
CA ILE A 97 10.10 12.14 0.77
C ILE A 97 10.49 12.51 -0.67
N GLY A 98 10.49 11.55 -1.59
CA GLY A 98 10.83 11.81 -2.99
C GLY A 98 9.93 12.85 -3.65
N THR A 99 8.63 12.85 -3.35
CA THR A 99 7.70 13.85 -3.85
C THR A 99 7.91 15.24 -3.23
N TRP A 100 8.31 15.31 -1.95
CA TRP A 100 8.67 16.56 -1.30
C TRP A 100 9.95 17.16 -1.89
N ARG A 101 10.93 16.32 -2.24
CA ARG A 101 12.18 16.74 -2.88
C ARG A 101 12.05 17.11 -4.36
N SER A 102 10.88 16.91 -4.97
CA SER A 102 10.64 17.18 -6.39
C SER A 102 9.82 18.46 -6.57
N PRO A 103 10.42 19.65 -6.81
CA PRO A 103 9.73 20.94 -6.81
C PRO A 103 8.74 21.13 -7.97
N ALA A 104 8.94 20.48 -9.12
CA ALA A 104 8.09 20.61 -10.31
C ALA A 104 6.99 19.54 -10.43
N LEU A 105 6.69 18.80 -9.36
CA LEU A 105 5.74 17.68 -9.41
C LEU A 105 4.27 18.18 -9.45
N PRO A 106 3.42 17.61 -10.33
CA PRO A 106 1.98 17.91 -10.38
C PRO A 106 1.28 17.84 -9.02
N VAL A 107 0.38 18.79 -8.75
CA VAL A 107 -0.32 18.92 -7.45
C VAL A 107 -1.05 17.64 -7.04
N ILE A 108 -1.66 16.92 -8.00
CA ILE A 108 -2.36 15.67 -7.71
C ILE A 108 -1.42 14.58 -7.16
N LEU A 109 -0.20 14.46 -7.69
CA LEU A 109 0.79 13.50 -7.19
C LEU A 109 1.25 13.86 -5.78
N ARG A 110 1.40 15.16 -5.49
CA ARG A 110 1.70 15.65 -4.12
C ARG A 110 0.57 15.33 -3.14
N ARG A 111 -0.69 15.54 -3.55
CA ARG A 111 -1.87 15.22 -2.72
C ARG A 111 -1.98 13.72 -2.45
N LEU A 112 -1.81 12.88 -3.48
CA LEU A 112 -1.82 11.42 -3.33
C LEU A 112 -0.69 10.97 -2.41
N SER A 113 0.51 11.51 -2.57
CA SER A 113 1.64 11.23 -1.69
C SER A 113 1.38 11.62 -0.23
N GLY A 114 0.85 12.82 0.01
CA GLY A 114 0.44 13.24 1.36
C GLY A 114 -0.64 12.33 1.97
N ALA A 115 -1.63 11.95 1.17
CA ALA A 115 -2.67 11.00 1.58
C ALA A 115 -2.10 9.61 1.89
N ALA A 116 -1.10 9.14 1.13
CA ALA A 116 -0.39 7.89 1.42
C ALA A 116 0.36 7.96 2.75
N GLY A 117 1.03 9.09 3.04
CA GLY A 117 1.68 9.32 4.33
C GLY A 117 0.68 9.29 5.51
N LEU A 118 -0.46 9.96 5.38
CA LEU A 118 -1.54 9.92 6.36
C LEU A 118 -2.10 8.51 6.56
N ALA A 119 -2.38 7.80 5.47
CA ALA A 119 -2.89 6.43 5.53
C ALA A 119 -1.87 5.46 6.15
N LEU A 120 -0.58 5.64 5.90
CA LEU A 120 0.50 4.86 6.52
C LEU A 120 0.54 5.05 8.04
N VAL A 121 0.46 6.30 8.52
CA VAL A 121 0.42 6.60 9.96
C VAL A 121 -0.82 5.97 10.62
N ALA A 122 -1.98 6.08 9.97
CA ALA A 122 -3.20 5.45 10.43
C ALA A 122 -3.06 3.92 10.47
N GLN A 123 -2.48 3.31 9.43
CA GLN A 123 -2.25 1.86 9.35
C GLN A 123 -1.37 1.35 10.50
N ALA A 124 -0.23 2.02 10.74
CA ALA A 124 0.69 1.64 11.81
C ALA A 124 0.01 1.78 13.19
N SER A 125 -0.74 2.86 13.40
CA SER A 125 -1.45 3.12 14.65
C SER A 125 -2.52 2.05 14.93
N LEU A 126 -3.33 1.73 13.92
CA LEU A 126 -4.37 0.69 14.00
C LEU A 126 -3.75 -0.69 14.22
N GLY A 127 -2.63 -1.02 13.57
CA GLY A 127 -1.93 -2.29 13.72
C GLY A 127 -1.35 -2.47 15.13
N VAL A 128 -0.74 -1.41 15.68
CA VAL A 128 -0.27 -1.40 17.08
C VAL A 128 -1.44 -1.57 18.05
N LEU A 129 -2.55 -0.86 17.83
CA LEU A 129 -3.72 -0.98 18.68
C LEU A 129 -4.34 -2.38 18.61
N ALA A 130 -4.42 -2.98 17.42
CA ALA A 130 -4.94 -4.33 17.21
C ALA A 130 -4.08 -5.38 17.93
N LEU A 131 -2.75 -5.21 17.91
CA LEU A 131 -1.81 -6.05 18.66
C LEU A 131 -2.01 -5.89 20.18
N LYS A 132 -2.06 -4.64 20.68
CA LYS A 132 -2.21 -4.35 22.11
C LYS A 132 -3.54 -4.87 22.68
N LEU A 133 -4.62 -4.75 21.90
CA LEU A 133 -5.94 -5.25 22.26
C LEU A 133 -6.14 -6.72 21.89
N ARG A 134 -5.07 -7.43 21.48
CA ARG A 134 -5.09 -8.87 21.17
C ARG A 134 -6.23 -9.27 20.23
N LEU A 135 -6.50 -8.46 19.21
CA LEU A 135 -7.60 -8.65 18.24
C LEU A 135 -9.01 -8.82 18.86
N GLN A 136 -9.22 -8.43 20.12
CA GLN A 136 -10.53 -8.52 20.79
C GLN A 136 -11.55 -7.52 20.26
N VAL A 137 -11.13 -6.59 19.41
CA VAL A 137 -11.99 -5.57 18.79
C VAL A 137 -12.01 -5.82 17.30
N GLU A 138 -13.03 -6.56 16.83
CA GLU A 138 -13.19 -6.91 15.42
C GLU A 138 -13.27 -5.67 14.52
N PRO A 139 -14.02 -4.59 14.88
CA PRO A 139 -14.06 -3.36 14.08
C PRO A 139 -12.70 -2.72 13.84
N LEU A 140 -11.77 -2.89 14.77
CA LEU A 140 -10.41 -2.37 14.65
C LEU A 140 -9.60 -3.14 13.60
N THR A 141 -9.78 -4.46 13.55
CA THR A 141 -9.15 -5.31 12.55
C THR A 141 -9.71 -5.03 11.16
N VAL A 142 -11.03 -4.84 11.06
CA VAL A 142 -11.69 -4.43 9.81
C VAL A 142 -11.19 -3.05 9.37
N SER A 143 -11.07 -2.10 10.30
CA SER A 143 -10.55 -0.76 10.02
C SER A 143 -9.09 -0.79 9.56
N HIS A 144 -8.24 -1.61 10.18
CA HIS A 144 -6.87 -1.83 9.75
C HIS A 144 -6.80 -2.41 8.33
N GLN A 145 -7.71 -3.32 7.96
CA GLN A 145 -7.75 -3.85 6.60
C GLN A 145 -8.26 -2.80 5.58
N ILE A 146 -9.25 -2.00 5.94
CA ILE A 146 -9.80 -0.93 5.09
C ILE A 146 -8.74 0.13 4.83
N VAL A 147 -8.06 0.62 5.87
CA VAL A 147 -6.99 1.61 5.73
C VAL A 147 -5.82 1.06 4.92
N GLY A 148 -5.48 -0.22 5.08
CA GLY A 148 -4.49 -0.91 4.25
C GLY A 148 -4.89 -0.93 2.77
N ALA A 149 -6.14 -1.25 2.45
CA ALA A 149 -6.67 -1.21 1.09
C ALA A 149 -6.70 0.22 0.52
N VAL A 150 -7.02 1.23 1.32
CA VAL A 150 -6.97 2.64 0.94
C VAL A 150 -5.54 3.06 0.61
N LEU A 151 -4.56 2.74 1.48
CA LEU A 151 -3.15 3.00 1.22
C LEU A 151 -2.68 2.35 -0.10
N PHE A 152 -3.01 1.07 -0.29
CA PHE A 152 -2.72 0.35 -1.54
C PHE A 152 -3.33 1.05 -2.77
N GLY A 153 -4.61 1.46 -2.69
CA GLY A 153 -5.29 2.18 -3.75
C GLY A 153 -4.65 3.54 -4.06
N ILE A 154 -4.30 4.32 -3.03
CA ILE A 154 -3.61 5.60 -3.21
C ILE A 154 -2.27 5.40 -3.93
N LEU A 155 -1.50 4.38 -3.55
CA LEU A 155 -0.22 4.06 -4.19
C LEU A 155 -0.39 3.56 -5.64
N ILE A 156 -1.43 2.78 -5.94
CA ILE A 156 -1.81 2.44 -7.32
C ILE A 156 -2.09 3.70 -8.12
N ALA A 157 -2.94 4.59 -7.62
CA ALA A 157 -3.30 5.82 -8.32
C ALA A 157 -2.08 6.72 -8.53
N PHE A 158 -1.22 6.86 -7.52
CA PHE A 158 0.04 7.57 -7.62
C PHE A 158 0.93 6.97 -8.71
N THR A 159 1.10 5.64 -8.69
CA THR A 159 1.94 4.91 -9.65
C THR A 159 1.43 5.11 -11.07
N VAL A 160 0.15 4.89 -11.34
CA VAL A 160 -0.43 5.06 -12.69
C VAL A 160 -0.22 6.48 -13.21
N LEU A 161 -0.52 7.49 -12.39
CA LEU A 161 -0.32 8.88 -12.80
C LEU A 161 1.16 9.24 -12.97
N ALA A 162 2.05 8.71 -12.14
CA ALA A 162 3.49 8.87 -12.29
C ALA A 162 3.99 8.24 -13.60
N TRP A 163 3.51 7.06 -13.97
CA TRP A 163 3.85 6.45 -15.27
C TRP A 163 3.31 7.23 -16.46
N ARG A 164 2.13 7.84 -16.35
CA ARG A 164 1.60 8.75 -17.38
C ARG A 164 2.41 10.03 -17.47
N ASP A 165 2.85 10.58 -16.35
CA ASP A 165 3.68 11.79 -16.33
C ASP A 165 5.02 11.57 -17.04
N ALA A 166 5.69 10.45 -16.76
CA ALA A 166 6.99 10.12 -17.36
C ALA A 166 6.93 9.94 -18.89
N GLN A 167 5.81 9.46 -19.43
CA GLN A 167 5.66 9.27 -20.88
C GLN A 167 5.61 10.59 -21.65
N ALA A 168 5.20 11.69 -21.03
CA ALA A 168 5.25 13.01 -21.67
C ALA A 168 6.69 13.52 -21.88
N THR A 169 7.63 13.12 -21.02
CA THR A 169 9.06 13.45 -21.17
C THR A 169 9.64 12.80 -22.43
N VAL A 170 9.27 11.54 -22.72
CA VAL A 170 9.77 10.80 -23.90
C VAL A 170 9.35 11.50 -25.19
N SER A 171 8.12 12.01 -25.28
CA SER A 171 7.62 12.72 -26.46
C SER A 171 8.33 14.04 -26.77
N LEU A 172 8.98 14.67 -25.77
CA LEU A 172 9.77 15.89 -25.95
C LEU A 172 11.23 15.62 -26.32
N THR A 173 11.72 14.40 -26.11
CA THR A 173 13.13 14.04 -26.39
C THR A 173 13.31 13.39 -27.76
N VAL A 174 12.20 12.95 -28.39
CA VAL A 174 12.18 12.30 -29.72
C VAL A 174 11.82 13.29 -30.85
N LYS A 175 11.47 14.54 -30.51
CA LYS A 175 11.33 15.65 -31.47
C LYS A 175 12.60 16.49 -31.46
#